data_AF-A0AAT9SUF9-F1
#
_entry.id   AF-A0AAT9SUF9-F1
#
_cell.length_a   1.000
_cell.length_b   1.000
_cell.length_c   1.000
_cell.angle_alpha   90.00
_cell.angle_beta   90.00
_cell.angle_gamma   90.00
#
_symmetry.space_group_name_H-M   'P 1'
#
loop_
_entity.id
_entity.type
_entity.pdbx_description
1 polymer ?
#
loop_
_entity_poly.entity_id
_entity_poly.type
_entity_poly.pdbx_seq_one_letter_code
_entity_poly.pdbx_strand_id
1 'polypeptide(L)' 'MGQVIAFRRLQQSSAPSEPALGLMSAVDFALRDLVEIMPHIALDTAREQAEACRAMLAQAFDAEVEAELGG' A
#
# COMPACT_ATOMS: atom_id res chain seq x y z
N MET A 1 5.92 -46.01 -2.86
CA MET A 1 6.48 -45.37 -1.64
C MET A 1 6.69 -43.89 -1.96
N GLY A 2 5.77 -43.00 -1.57
CA GLY A 2 5.87 -41.57 -1.89
C GLY A 2 6.70 -40.82 -0.86
N GLN A 3 7.67 -40.02 -1.32
CA GLN A 3 8.39 -39.09 -0.45
C GLN A 3 7.55 -37.83 -0.23
N VAL A 4 7.40 -37.42 1.04
CA VAL A 4 6.80 -36.15 1.41
C VAL A 4 7.93 -35.14 1.58
N ILE A 5 7.94 -34.10 0.73
CA ILE A 5 8.86 -32.96 0.87
C ILE A 5 8.18 -31.94 1.78
N ALA A 6 8.73 -31.74 2.98
CA ALA A 6 8.26 -30.70 3.88
C ALA A 6 8.71 -29.32 3.37
N PHE A 7 7.77 -28.46 3.01
CA PHE A 7 8.05 -27.06 2.73
C PHE A 7 8.51 -26.37 4.02
N ARG A 8 9.79 -25.99 4.09
CA ARG A 8 10.30 -25.14 5.17
C ARG A 8 9.78 -23.72 4.93
N ARG A 9 8.85 -23.27 5.79
CA ARG A 9 8.45 -21.85 5.85
C ARG A 9 9.71 -21.04 6.18
N LEU A 10 10.11 -20.16 5.26
CA LEU A 10 11.17 -19.19 5.53
C LEU A 10 10.74 -18.38 6.75
N GLN A 11 11.55 -18.39 7.80
CA GLN A 11 11.33 -17.50 8.94
C GLN A 11 11.40 -16.08 8.38
N GLN A 12 10.30 -15.34 8.50
CA GLN A 12 10.33 -13.91 8.25
C GLN A 12 11.34 -13.33 9.23
N SER A 13 12.52 -13.00 8.72
CA SER A 13 13.47 -12.18 9.46
C SER A 13 12.70 -10.91 9.79
N SER A 14 12.47 -10.66 11.08
CA SER A 14 11.95 -9.37 11.53
C SER A 14 12.96 -8.33 11.05
N ALA A 15 12.63 -7.66 9.94
CA ALA A 15 13.38 -6.51 9.49
C ALA A 15 13.45 -5.54 10.68
N PRO A 16 14.57 -4.81 10.87
CA PRO A 16 14.62 -3.75 11.87
C PRO A 16 13.38 -2.89 11.66
N SER A 17 12.67 -2.58 12.74
CA SER A 17 11.47 -1.76 12.72
C SER A 17 11.81 -0.50 11.94
N GLU A 18 11.35 -0.42 10.69
CA GLU A 18 11.49 0.80 9.92
C GLU A 18 10.86 1.92 10.75
N PRO A 19 11.43 3.14 10.73
CA PRO A 19 10.84 4.24 11.47
C PRO A 19 9.36 4.31 11.09
N ALA A 20 8.49 4.14 12.09
CA ALA A 20 7.05 4.14 11.86
C ALA A 20 6.69 5.50 11.28
N LEU A 21 6.43 5.54 9.97
CA LEU A 21 5.97 6.74 9.30
C LEU A 21 4.67 7.17 9.99
N GLY A 22 4.53 8.48 10.21
CA GLY A 22 3.24 9.03 10.60
C GLY A 22 2.18 8.64 9.58
N LEU A 23 0.97 8.34 10.03
CA LEU A 23 -0.10 7.82 9.17
C LEU A 23 -0.34 8.71 7.94
N MET A 24 -0.33 10.03 8.12
CA MET A 24 -0.47 11.00 7.03
C MET A 24 0.66 10.89 6.01
N SER A 25 1.91 10.81 6.45
CA SER A 25 3.04 10.61 5.53
C SER A 25 2.93 9.27 4.81
N ALA A 26 2.53 8.19 5.49
CA ALA A 26 2.35 6.89 4.86
C ALA A 26 1.28 6.90 3.76
N VAL A 27 0.18 7.64 3.96
CA VAL A 27 -0.87 7.79 2.94
C VAL A 27 -0.39 8.65 1.76
N ASP A 28 0.35 9.75 2.00
CA ASP A 28 0.96 10.56 0.94
C ASP A 28 1.95 9.74 0.09
N PHE A 29 2.78 8.91 0.72
CA PHE A 29 3.66 7.98 -0.01
C PHE A 29 2.85 6.99 -0.84
N ALA A 30 1.83 6.33 -0.26
CA ALA A 30 1.00 5.37 -0.99
C ALA A 30 0.29 6.00 -2.20
N LEU A 31 -0.16 7.25 -2.11
CA LEU A 31 -0.78 7.95 -3.23
C LEU A 31 0.20 8.21 -4.37
N ARG A 32 1.46 8.54 -4.07
CA ARG A 32 2.51 8.73 -5.08
C ARG A 32 2.92 7.41 -5.71
N ASP A 33 3.12 6.39 -4.89
CA ASP A 33 3.47 5.04 -5.35
C ASP A 33 2.41 4.50 -6.29
N LEU A 34 1.12 4.67 -5.97
CA LEU A 34 0.02 4.24 -6.85
C LEU A 34 0.08 4.95 -8.21
N VAL A 35 0.37 6.25 -8.27
CA VAL A 35 0.54 6.96 -9.55
C VAL A 35 1.74 6.43 -10.33
N GLU A 36 2.84 6.15 -9.64
CA GLU A 36 4.08 5.66 -10.26
C GLU A 36 3.91 4.26 -10.85
N ILE A 37 3.27 3.33 -10.14
CA ILE A 37 3.18 1.93 -10.58
C ILE A 37 2.06 1.69 -11.60
N MET A 38 1.02 2.53 -11.61
CA MET A 38 -0.19 2.30 -12.39
C MET A 38 0.02 2.17 -13.91
N PRO A 39 0.92 2.94 -14.57
CA PRO A 39 1.30 2.73 -15.96
C PRO A 39 1.93 1.36 -16.25
N HIS A 40 2.46 0.69 -15.22
CA HIS A 40 3.12 -0.61 -15.33
C HIS A 40 2.19 -1.78 -15.04
N ILE A 41 0.92 -1.53 -14.67
CA ILE A 41 -0.08 -2.56 -14.44
C ILE A 41 -0.67 -3.02 -15.78
N ALA A 42 -0.29 -4.22 -16.22
CA ALA A 42 -0.72 -4.78 -17.49
C ALA A 42 -2.17 -5.30 -17.50
N LEU A 43 -2.73 -5.64 -16.33
CA LEU A 43 -4.09 -6.15 -16.21
C LEU A 43 -5.06 -5.00 -15.98
N ASP A 44 -5.97 -4.76 -16.92
CA ASP A 44 -6.91 -3.63 -16.86
C ASP A 44 -7.73 -3.59 -15.57
N THR A 45 -8.22 -4.75 -15.10
CA THR A 45 -8.99 -4.83 -13.85
C THR A 45 -8.15 -4.47 -12.61
N ALA A 46 -6.86 -4.81 -12.60
CA ALA A 46 -5.96 -4.41 -11.53
C ALA A 46 -5.66 -2.91 -11.58
N ARG A 47 -5.59 -2.32 -12.79
CA ARG A 47 -5.44 -0.87 -12.97
C ARG A 47 -6.67 -0.11 -12.48
N GLU A 48 -7.87 -0.59 -12.82
CA GLU A 48 -9.14 -0.03 -12.32
C GLU A 48 -9.23 -0.09 -10.79
N GLN A 49 -8.82 -1.22 -10.20
CA GLN A 49 -8.76 -1.37 -8.74
C GLN A 49 -7.74 -0.41 -8.10
N ALA A 50 -6.57 -0.23 -8.71
CA ALA A 50 -5.55 0.70 -8.23
C ALA A 50 -6.07 2.15 -8.28
N GLU A 51 -6.76 2.56 -9.35
CA GLU A 51 -7.36 3.89 -9.45
C GLU A 51 -8.46 4.08 -8.39
N ALA A 52 -9.35 3.10 -8.20
CA ALA A 52 -10.39 3.17 -7.17
C ALA A 52 -9.80 3.27 -5.76
N CYS A 53 -8.74 2.51 -5.48
CA CYS A 53 -8.00 2.57 -4.22
C CYS A 53 -7.39 3.95 -4.01
N ARG A 54 -6.71 4.49 -5.02
CA ARG A 54 -6.10 5.82 -4.99
C ARG A 54 -7.14 6.91 -4.73
N ALA A 55 -8.28 6.87 -5.43
CA ALA A 55 -9.35 7.85 -5.28
C ALA A 55 -9.96 7.83 -3.87
N MET A 56 -10.15 6.64 -3.29
CA MET A 56 -10.63 6.49 -1.91
C MET A 56 -9.63 7.06 -0.89
N LEU A 57 -8.33 6.75 -1.05
CA LEU A 57 -7.28 7.25 -0.16
C LEU A 57 -7.12 8.77 -0.24
N ALA A 58 -7.17 9.35 -1.45
CA ALA A 58 -7.06 10.79 -1.64
C ALA A 58 -8.21 11.53 -0.94
N GLN A 59 -9.45 11.06 -1.11
CA GLN A 59 -10.62 11.64 -0.42
C GLN A 59 -10.48 11.61 1.11
N ALA A 60 -10.01 10.49 1.66
CA ALA A 60 -9.80 10.35 3.10
C ALA A 60 -8.68 11.28 3.61
N PHE A 61 -7.60 11.40 2.83
CA PHE A 61 -6.47 12.27 3.17
C PHE A 61 -6.85 13.75 3.13
N ASP A 62 -7.52 14.19 2.06
CA ASP A 62 -7.98 15.58 1.92
C ASP A 62 -8.94 15.97 3.05
N ALA A 63 -9.87 15.08 3.42
CA ALA A 63 -10.79 15.30 4.53
C ALA A 63 -10.08 15.44 5.88
N GLU A 64 -9.04 14.65 6.13
CA GLU A 64 -8.23 14.76 7.36
C GLU A 64 -7.43 16.07 7.38
N VAL A 65 -6.82 16.45 6.25
CA VAL A 65 -6.08 17.72 6.12
C VAL A 65 -7.01 18.92 6.36
N GLU A 66 -8.21 18.90 5.79
CA GLU A 66 -9.21 19.94 6.04
C GLU A 66 -9.63 20.01 7.52
N ALA A 67 -9.79 18.86 8.17
CA ALA A 67 -10.12 18.79 9.59
C ALA A 67 -9.01 19.35 10.49
N GLU A 68 -7.73 19.10 10.18
CA GLU A 68 -6.59 19.64 10.92
C GLU A 68 -6.42 21.16 10.72
N LEU A 69 -6.79 21.71 9.55
CA LEU A 69 -6.66 23.14 9.23
C LEU A 69 -7.86 23.98 9.66
N GLY A 70 -9.04 23.37 9.80
CA GLY A 70 -10.29 24.02 10.19
C GLY A 70 -10.61 23.95 11.69
N GLY A 71 -9.78 23.26 12.48
CA GLY A 71 -9.91 23.07 13.93
C GLY A 71 -9.29 24.16 14.78
#